data_AF-U5KC05-F1
#
_entry.id   AF-U5KC05-F1
#
_cell.length_a   1.000
_cell.length_b   1.000
_cell.length_c   1.000
_cell.angle_alpha   90.00
_cell.angle_beta   90.00
_cell.angle_gamma   90.00
#
_symmetry.space_group_name_H-M   'P 1'
#
loop_
_entity.id
_entity.type
_entity.pdbx_description
1 polymer ?
#
loop_
_entity_poly.entity_id
_entity_poly.type
_entity_poly.pdbx_seq_one_letter_code
_entity_poly.pdbx_strand_id
1 'polypeptide(L)' 'DRCLNGLRETYQALGVPGGSVATGVQKMKDAAIRIANDPAGITPGDCSALMSEIAGYFDRAASAVS' A
#
# COMPACT_ATOMS: atom_id res chain seq x y z
N ASP A 1 13.40 -4.60 0.92
CA ASP A 1 14.76 -4.45 0.40
C ASP A 1 14.77 -3.95 -1.04
N ARG A 2 14.42 -4.77 -2.04
CA ARG A 2 14.54 -4.42 -3.47
C ARG A 2 13.67 -3.28 -4.01
N CYS A 3 12.62 -2.84 -3.31
CA CYS A 3 11.66 -1.86 -3.85
C CYS A 3 11.66 -0.51 -3.11
N LEU A 4 11.88 -0.50 -1.80
CA LEU A 4 11.76 0.71 -0.97
C LEU A 4 13.11 1.36 -0.63
N ASN A 5 14.22 0.61 -0.71
CA ASN A 5 15.53 1.17 -0.41
C ASN A 5 15.92 2.18 -1.51
N GLY A 6 16.22 3.43 -1.13
CA GLY A 6 16.62 4.50 -2.05
C GLY A 6 15.48 5.15 -2.85
N LEU A 7 14.23 4.69 -2.69
CA LEU A 7 13.09 5.21 -3.47
C LEU A 7 12.80 6.68 -3.16
N ARG A 8 12.88 7.08 -1.88
CA ARG A 8 12.69 8.48 -1.46
C ARG A 8 13.75 9.41 -2.05
N GLU A 9 15.01 8.98 -1.98
CA GLU A 9 16.15 9.74 -2.53
C GLU A 9 16.01 9.91 -4.05
N THR A 10 15.55 8.87 -4.74
CA THR A 10 15.29 8.92 -6.18
C THR A 10 14.14 9.89 -6.51
N TYR A 11 13.02 9.84 -5.77
CA TYR A 11 11.91 10.76 -5.98
C TYR A 11 12.26 12.21 -5.67
N GLN A 12 13.07 12.44 -4.63
CA GLN A 12 13.58 13.77 -4.33
C GLN A 12 14.49 14.29 -5.47
N ALA A 13 15.37 13.44 -6.01
CA ALA A 13 16.26 13.80 -7.12
C ALA A 13 15.50 14.10 -8.43
N LEU A 14 14.37 13.43 -8.66
CA LEU A 14 13.52 13.63 -9.83
C LEU A 14 12.46 14.74 -9.66
N GLY A 15 12.39 15.38 -8.49
CA GLY A 15 11.38 16.40 -8.19
C GLY A 15 9.96 15.84 -8.01
N VAL A 16 9.83 14.53 -7.74
CA VAL A 16 8.54 13.89 -7.51
C VAL A 16 8.06 14.20 -6.09
N PRO A 17 6.84 14.74 -5.91
CA PRO A 17 6.32 15.07 -4.58
C PRO A 17 5.97 13.79 -3.80
N GLY A 18 6.82 13.41 -2.84
CA GLY A 18 6.65 12.22 -1.99
C GLY A 18 5.28 12.13 -1.31
N GLY A 19 4.73 13.27 -0.85
CA GLY A 19 3.38 13.32 -0.27
C GLY A 19 2.25 12.95 -1.25
N SER A 20 2.40 13.26 -2.54
CA SER A 20 1.41 12.84 -3.56
C SER A 20 1.51 11.34 -3.82
N VAL A 21 2.73 10.79 -3.84
CA VAL A 21 2.96 9.34 -3.97
C VAL A 21 2.37 8.62 -2.77
N ALA A 22 2.64 9.07 -1.54
CA ALA A 22 2.08 8.49 -0.32
C ALA A 22 0.54 8.51 -0.33
N THR A 23 -0.06 9.62 -0.77
CA THR A 23 -1.53 9.72 -0.93
C THR A 23 -2.05 8.73 -1.97
N GLY A 24 -1.34 8.54 -3.08
CA GLY A 24 -1.64 7.52 -4.08
C GLY A 24 -1.61 6.10 -3.50
N VAL A 25 -0.58 5.79 -2.70
CA VAL A 25 -0.43 4.50 -2.02
C VAL A 25 -1.59 4.22 -1.05
N GLN A 26 -2.05 5.24 -0.31
CA GLN A 26 -3.22 5.10 0.56
C GLN A 26 -4.52 4.83 -0.22
N LYS A 27 -4.70 5.44 -1.40
CA LYS A 27 -5.84 5.12 -2.28
C LYS A 27 -5.77 3.70 -2.85
N MET A 28 -4.56 3.24 -3.21
CA MET A 28 -4.34 1.86 -3.66
C MET A 28 -4.65 0.84 -2.55
N LYS A 29 -4.28 1.15 -1.29
CA LYS A 29 -4.64 0.34 -0.12
C LYS A 29 -6.14 0.13 0.01
N ASP A 30 -6.92 1.22 -0.05
CA ASP A 30 -8.39 1.14 0.06
C ASP A 30 -9.00 0.27 -1.05
N ALA A 31 -8.56 0.48 -2.30
CA ALA A 31 -9.02 -0.31 -3.44
C ALA A 31 -8.64 -1.80 -3.30
N ALA A 32 -7.41 -2.09 -2.88
CA ALA A 32 -6.93 -3.45 -2.68
C ALA A 32 -7.70 -4.18 -1.57
N ILE A 33 -7.96 -3.53 -0.43
CA ILE A 33 -8.75 -4.10 0.66
C ILE A 33 -10.17 -4.39 0.20
N ARG A 34 -10.81 -3.48 -0.56
CA ARG A 34 -12.16 -3.71 -1.10
C ARG A 34 -12.22 -4.92 -2.01
N ILE A 35 -11.24 -5.09 -2.90
CA ILE A 35 -11.20 -6.22 -3.84
C ILE A 35 -10.88 -7.52 -3.09
N ALA A 36 -9.91 -7.50 -2.17
CA ALA A 36 -9.47 -8.68 -1.45
C ALA A 36 -10.50 -9.17 -0.41
N ASN A 37 -11.33 -8.27 0.12
CA ASN A 37 -12.38 -8.58 1.08
C ASN A 37 -13.76 -8.77 0.43
N ASP A 38 -13.83 -8.92 -0.90
CA ASP A 38 -15.09 -9.23 -1.59
C ASP A 38 -15.48 -10.71 -1.33
N PRO A 39 -16.61 -10.98 -0.66
CA PRO A 39 -17.06 -12.35 -0.40
C PRO A 39 -17.64 -13.05 -1.64
N ALA A 40 -17.75 -12.35 -2.79
CA ALA A 40 -18.31 -12.93 -4.01
C ALA A 40 -17.45 -14.11 -4.51
N GLY A 41 -18.03 -15.31 -4.52
CA GLY A 41 -17.40 -16.50 -5.09
C GLY A 41 -16.35 -17.19 -4.21
N ILE A 42 -16.26 -16.82 -2.92
CA ILE A 42 -15.32 -17.41 -1.96
C ILE A 42 -16.09 -17.97 -0.75
N THR A 43 -15.58 -19.03 -0.14
CA THR A 43 -16.12 -19.57 1.11
C THR A 43 -16.05 -18.51 2.22
N PRO A 44 -17.16 -18.21 2.93
CA PRO A 44 -17.17 -17.25 4.02
C PRO A 44 -16.21 -17.66 5.15
N GLY A 45 -15.41 -16.71 5.64
CA GLY A 45 -14.48 -16.91 6.75
C GLY A 45 -13.92 -15.60 7.28
N ASP A 46 -13.20 -15.66 8.40
CA ASP A 46 -12.51 -14.48 8.95
C ASP A 46 -11.14 -14.32 8.28
N CYS A 47 -11.04 -13.33 7.39
CA CYS A 47 -9.78 -12.95 6.74
C CYS A 47 -9.18 -11.67 7.33
N SER A 48 -9.59 -11.28 8.54
CA SER A 48 -9.19 -10.01 9.18
C SER A 48 -7.67 -9.87 9.32
N ALA A 49 -6.98 -10.95 9.67
CA ALA A 49 -5.53 -10.99 9.79
C ALA A 49 -4.81 -10.74 8.45
N LEU A 50 -5.31 -11.33 7.36
CA LEU A 50 -4.76 -11.13 6.01
C LEU A 50 -4.98 -9.70 5.53
N MET A 51 -6.17 -9.14 5.76
CA MET A 51 -6.44 -7.73 5.43
C MET A 51 -5.55 -6.77 6.22
N SER A 52 -5.29 -7.08 7.49
CA SER A 52 -4.38 -6.30 8.34
C SER A 52 -2.93 -6.38 7.84
N GLU A 53 -2.47 -7.55 7.40
CA GLU A 53 -1.13 -7.73 6.83
C GLU A 53 -0.95 -6.93 5.53
N ILE A 54 -1.92 -7.04 4.61
CA ILE A 54 -1.94 -6.28 3.35
C ILE A 54 -1.93 -4.78 3.63
N ALA A 55 -2.79 -4.32 4.55
CA ALA A 55 -2.85 -2.93 4.99
C ALA A 55 -1.50 -2.43 5.51
N GLY A 56 -0.77 -3.27 6.27
CA GLY A 56 0.56 -2.98 6.79
C GLY A 56 1.62 -2.85 5.70
N TYR A 57 1.56 -3.65 4.63
CA TYR A 57 2.49 -3.52 3.50
C TYR A 57 2.33 -2.19 2.77
N PHE A 58 1.10 -1.75 2.52
CA PHE A 58 0.84 -0.44 1.92
C PHE A 58 1.27 0.72 2.83
N ASP A 59 1.06 0.59 4.14
CA ASP A 59 1.46 1.61 5.10
C ASP A 59 2.98 1.79 5.13
N ARG A 60 3.72 0.68 5.13
CA ARG A 60 5.18 0.69 5.06
C ARG A 60 5.69 1.29 3.75
N ALA A 61 5.00 1.05 2.63
CA ALA A 61 5.34 1.64 1.34
C ALA A 61 5.08 3.15 1.31
N ALA A 62 3.96 3.62 1.89
CA ALA A 62 3.65 5.05 2.01
C ALA A 62 4.66 5.78 2.90
N SER A 63 5.00 5.19 4.05
CA SER A 63 5.99 5.74 4.99
C SER A 63 7.39 5.83 4.39
N ALA A 64 7.75 4.92 3.47
CA ALA A 64 9.05 4.95 2.82
C ALA A 64 9.22 6.09 1.81
N VAL A 65 8.13 6.71 1.33
CA VAL A 65 8.17 7.78 0.30
C VAL A 65 7.69 9.14 0.82
N SER A 66 7.04 9.19 1.98
CA SER A 66 6.60 10.42 2.65
C SER A 66 7.72 11.19 3.33
#